data_AF-A0A3B1DLQ8-F1
#
_entry.id   AF-A0A3B1DLQ8-F1
#
_cell.length_a   1.000
_cell.length_b   1.000
_cell.length_c   1.000
_cell.angle_alpha   90.00
_cell.angle_beta   90.00
_cell.angle_gamma   90.00
#
_symmetry.space_group_name_H-M   'P 1'
#
loop_
_entity.id
_entity.type
_entity.pdbx_description
1 polymer ?
#
loop_
_entity_poly.entity_id
_entity_poly.type
_entity_poly.pdbx_seq_one_letter_code
_entity_poly.pdbx_strand_id
1 'polypeptide(L)' 'KELRVVDVVLPTKSGQEITKRCITRPTDHQQILLEHLKLTLPKHLKPIALNPD' A
#
# COMPACT_ATOMS: atom_id res chain seq x y z
N LYS A 1 -3.41 -6.82 14.86
CA LYS A 1 -2.72 -5.98 13.86
C LYS A 1 -3.75 -5.55 12.82
N GLU A 2 -3.81 -4.26 12.48
CA GLU A 2 -4.83 -3.70 11.60
C GLU A 2 -4.34 -3.58 10.15
N LEU A 3 -5.27 -3.59 9.20
CA LEU A 3 -5.01 -3.32 7.80
C LEU A 3 -4.97 -1.80 7.58
N ARG A 4 -3.85 -1.28 7.08
CA ARG A 4 -3.64 0.17 6.88
C ARG A 4 -2.89 0.47 5.60
N VAL A 5 -3.06 1.69 5.10
CA VAL A 5 -2.22 2.26 4.03
C VAL A 5 -0.96 2.86 4.67
N VAL A 6 0.19 2.59 4.08
CA VAL A 6 1.50 3.07 4.55
C VAL A 6 2.32 3.59 3.37
N ASP A 7 3.09 4.63 3.60
CA ASP A 7 4.05 5.15 2.64
C ASP A 7 5.41 4.50 2.87
N VAL A 8 5.99 3.94 1.81
CA VAL A 8 7.30 3.29 1.83
C VAL A 8 8.25 4.13 0.99
N VAL A 9 9.31 4.63 1.62
CA VAL A 9 10.39 5.37 0.96
C VAL A 9 11.47 4.37 0.53
N LEU A 10 11.74 4.32 -0.76
CA LEU A 10 12.79 3.49 -1.36
C LEU A 10 13.95 4.38 -1.79
N PRO A 11 15.12 4.29 -1.13
CA PRO A 11 16.28 5.07 -1.54
C PRO A 11 16.84 4.53 -2.87
N THR A 12 17.24 5.43 -3.76
CA THR A 12 17.91 5.05 -5.02
C THR A 12 19.41 5.34 -4.94
N LYS A 13 20.20 4.63 -5.76
CA LYS A 13 21.65 4.84 -5.86
C LYS A 13 22.03 6.25 -6.36
N SER A 14 21.13 6.91 -7.09
CA SER A 14 21.30 8.28 -7.59
C SER A 14 20.88 9.36 -6.58
N GLY A 15 20.51 8.98 -5.36
CA GLY A 15 20.12 9.91 -4.29
C GLY A 15 18.69 10.41 -4.37
N GLN A 16 17.92 10.02 -5.39
CA GLN A 16 16.48 10.25 -5.41
C GLN A 16 15.76 9.25 -4.51
N GLU A 17 14.70 9.67 -3.83
CA GLU A 17 13.82 8.78 -3.08
C GLU A 17 12.54 8.49 -3.88
N ILE A 18 12.12 7.23 -3.91
CA ILE A 18 10.85 6.82 -4.52
C ILE A 18 9.88 6.47 -3.39
N THR A 19 8.81 7.26 -3.25
CA THR A 19 7.74 6.97 -2.29
C THR A 19 6.65 6.13 -2.96
N LYS A 20 6.31 4.99 -2.35
CA LYS A 20 5.21 4.12 -2.78
C LYS A 20 4.15 4.01 -1.69
N ARG A 21 2.89 4.11 -2.08
CA ARG A 21 1.74 3.84 -1.20
C ARG A 21 1.38 2.37 -1.22
N CYS A 22 1.56 1.70 -0.10
CA CYS A 22 1.39 0.26 0.07
C CYS A 22 0.29 -0.05 1.09
N ILE A 23 -0.27 -1.26 1.03
CA ILE A 23 -1.18 -1.78 2.04
C ILE A 23 -0.42 -2.81 2.87
N THR A 24 -0.58 -2.76 4.19
CA THR A 24 0.02 -3.77 5.07
C THR A 24 -0.51 -5.16 4.75
N ARG A 25 0.34 -6.19 4.82
CA ARG A 25 -0.09 -7.58 4.63
C ARG A 25 -1.24 -7.93 5.60
N PRO A 26 -2.39 -8.42 5.11
CA PRO A 26 -3.49 -8.85 5.98
C PRO A 26 -3.04 -10.01 6.86
N THR A 27 -3.63 -10.13 8.05
CA THR A 27 -3.53 -11.34 8.87
C THR A 27 -4.33 -12.47 8.24
N ASP A 28 -4.09 -13.72 8.67
CA ASP A 28 -4.79 -14.89 8.12
C ASP A 28 -6.32 -14.76 8.24
N HIS A 29 -6.81 -14.30 9.40
CA HIS A 29 -8.24 -14.04 9.61
C HIS A 29 -8.79 -12.94 8.69
N GLN A 30 -8.01 -11.88 8.44
CA GLN A 30 -8.42 -10.82 7.51
C GLN A 30 -8.44 -11.33 6.07
N GLN A 31 -7.50 -12.18 5.69
CA GLN A 31 -7.45 -12.81 4.38
C GLN A 31 -8.69 -13.69 4.13
N ILE A 32 -9.06 -14.55 5.09
CA ILE A 32 -10.28 -15.37 5.01
C ILE A 32 -11.51 -14.49 4.85
N LEU A 33 -11.60 -13.40 5.62
CA LEU A 33 -12.72 -12.48 5.53
C LEU A 33 -12.79 -11.79 4.16
N LEU A 34 -11.65 -11.34 3.62
CA LEU A 34 -11.59 -10.73 2.29
C LEU A 34 -12.06 -11.70 1.20
N GLU A 35 -11.68 -12.98 1.29
CA GLU A 35 -12.10 -14.03 0.37
C GLU A 35 -13.61 -14.27 0.43
N HIS A 36 -14.19 -14.37 1.63
CA HIS A 36 -15.64 -14.52 1.82
C HIS A 36 -16.42 -13.32 1.26
N LEU A 37 -15.88 -12.11 1.45
CA LEU A 37 -16.48 -10.88 0.95
C LEU A 37 -16.19 -10.61 -0.54
N LYS A 38 -15.39 -11.46 -1.19
CA LYS A 38 -14.91 -11.29 -2.58
C LYS A 38 -14.22 -9.94 -2.81
N LEU A 39 -13.55 -9.43 -1.79
CA LEU A 39 -12.78 -8.19 -1.84
C LEU A 39 -11.32 -8.52 -2.15
N THR A 40 -10.74 -7.84 -3.14
CA THR A 40 -9.32 -7.96 -3.45
C THR A 40 -8.59 -6.68 -3.06
N LEU A 41 -7.47 -6.84 -2.34
CA LEU A 41 -6.62 -5.71 -2.03
C LEU A 41 -5.79 -5.33 -3.26
N PRO A 42 -5.66 -4.04 -3.60
CA PRO A 42 -4.81 -3.62 -4.70
C PRO A 42 -3.33 -3.85 -4.34
N LYS A 43 -2.53 -4.29 -5.33
CA LYS A 43 -1.09 -4.52 -5.17
C LYS A 43 -0.30 -3.23 -4.92
N HIS A 44 -0.75 -2.13 -5.54
CA HIS A 44 -0.19 -0.80 -5.38
C HIS A 44 -1.31 0.23 -5.41
N LEU A 45 -1.23 1.25 -4.56
CA LEU A 45 -2.13 2.39 -4.63
C LEU A 45 -1.53 3.46 -5.53
N LYS A 46 -2.37 4.14 -6.30
CA LYS A 46 -1.93 5.28 -7.12
C LYS A 46 -1.27 6.32 -6.21
N PRO A 47 -0.15 6.94 -6.60
CA PRO A 47 0.36 8.11 -5.91
C PRO A 47 -0.77 9.14 -5.78
N ILE A 48 -0.89 9.79 -4.62
CA ILE A 48 -1.71 11.01 -4.58
C ILE A 48 -0.97 11.97 -5.52
N ALA A 49 -1.60 12.34 -6.63
CA ALA A 49 -1.12 13.50 -7.38
C ALA A 49 -1.29 14.68 -6.43
N LEU A 50 -0.22 15.05 -5.72
CA LEU A 50 -0.09 16.39 -5.22
C LEU A 50 -0.02 17.23 -6.49
N ASN A 51 -1.15 17.83 -6.88
CA ASN A 51 -1.10 18.97 -7.76
C ASN A 51 -0.20 19.98 -7.03
N PRO A 52 0.94 20.38 -7.61
CA PRO A 52 1.62 21.56 -7.12
C PRO A 52 0.70 22.74 -7.47
N ASP A 53 0.12 23.36 -6.46
CA ASP A 53 -0.32 24.76 -6.58
C ASP A 53 0.89 25.64 -6.91
#